data_AF-A0A7S0MD54-F1
#
_entry.id   AF-A0A7S0MD54-F1
#
_cell.length_a   1.000
_cell.length_b   1.000
_cell.length_c   1.000
_cell.angle_alpha   90.00
_cell.angle_beta   90.00
_cell.angle_gamma   90.00
#
_symmetry.space_group_name_H-M   'P 1'
#
loop_
_entity.id
_entity.type
_entity.pdbx_description
1 polymer ?
#
loop_
_entity_poly.entity_id
_entity_poly.type
_entity_poly.pdbx_seq_one_letter_code
_entity_poly.pdbx_strand_id
1 'polypeptide(L)'
;MGMVEGRQNSEPRSVPDSLASDPVMTDFSNWLLERKIDHSKVRLVSDAGNNVGRGLIANQTIEEGELLFKIPLQYVIHSDAVRHHPVLGKVAHLIPGEGMNRETMAIALLLMYESCLGEDAPAAAAADADAAAPAPAD
;
A
#
# COMPACT_ATOMS: atom_id res chain seq x y z
N MET A 1 -42.18 -39.56 -5.19
CA MET A 1 -41.70 -39.14 -6.53
C MET A 1 -42.37 -37.80 -6.84
N GLY A 2 -41.57 -36.75 -7.00
CA GLY A 2 -42.01 -35.37 -7.19
C GLY A 2 -40.86 -34.43 -6.84
N MET A 3 -40.09 -34.05 -7.87
CA MET A 3 -38.96 -33.11 -7.84
C MET A 3 -39.43 -31.64 -7.81
N VAL A 4 -38.45 -30.73 -7.88
CA VAL A 4 -38.47 -29.30 -8.29
C VAL A 4 -38.28 -28.35 -7.10
N GLU A 5 -37.02 -28.05 -6.73
CA GLU A 5 -36.12 -27.00 -7.26
C GLU A 5 -36.35 -25.62 -6.64
N GLY A 6 -35.29 -25.12 -6.00
CA GLY A 6 -35.16 -23.75 -5.53
C GLY A 6 -33.68 -23.40 -5.43
N ARG A 7 -32.95 -23.52 -6.54
CA ARG A 7 -31.61 -22.93 -6.67
C ARG A 7 -31.81 -21.41 -6.69
N GLN A 8 -31.51 -20.77 -5.57
CA GLN A 8 -31.38 -19.32 -5.52
C GLN A 8 -30.17 -18.93 -6.37
N ASN A 9 -30.45 -18.51 -7.60
CA ASN A 9 -29.53 -17.76 -8.43
C ASN A 9 -29.14 -16.51 -7.64
N SER A 10 -27.92 -16.50 -7.11
CA SER A 10 -27.32 -15.29 -6.56
C SER A 10 -26.91 -14.45 -7.74
N GLU A 11 -27.73 -13.47 -8.11
CA GLU A 11 -27.33 -12.45 -9.09
C GLU A 11 -25.98 -11.85 -8.67
N PRO A 12 -25.05 -11.58 -9.60
CA PRO A 12 -23.89 -10.79 -9.27
C PRO A 12 -24.41 -9.43 -8.82
N ARG A 13 -24.28 -9.13 -7.52
CA ARG A 13 -24.55 -7.80 -6.99
C ARG A 13 -23.63 -6.83 -7.74
N SER A 14 -24.19 -6.16 -8.74
CA SER A 14 -23.57 -5.00 -9.38
C SER A 14 -23.32 -3.99 -8.28
N VAL A 15 -22.06 -3.90 -7.84
CA VAL A 15 -21.63 -2.90 -6.87
C VAL A 15 -21.90 -1.55 -7.51
N PRO A 16 -22.74 -0.69 -6.93
CA PRO A 16 -23.10 0.58 -7.56
C PRO A 16 -21.85 1.44 -7.76
N ASP A 17 -21.64 1.89 -8.99
CA ASP A 17 -20.57 2.82 -9.42
C ASP A 17 -20.71 4.23 -8.82
N SER A 18 -21.55 4.42 -7.80
CA SER A 18 -21.84 5.71 -7.18
C SER A 18 -21.48 5.74 -5.70
N LEU A 19 -20.23 5.42 -5.39
CA LEU A 19 -19.55 5.95 -4.21
C LEU A 19 -18.74 7.13 -4.71
N ALA A 20 -19.01 8.34 -4.21
CA ALA A 20 -18.17 9.51 -4.46
C ALA A 20 -16.71 9.08 -4.33
N SER A 21 -15.92 9.24 -5.39
CA SER A 21 -14.54 8.75 -5.44
C SER A 21 -13.81 9.29 -4.20
N ASP A 22 -13.47 8.41 -3.27
CA ASP A 22 -12.66 8.79 -2.12
C ASP A 22 -11.36 9.36 -2.67
N PRO A 23 -11.09 10.67 -2.49
CA PRO A 23 -9.96 11.34 -3.14
C PRO A 23 -8.65 10.63 -2.78
N VAL A 24 -8.55 10.07 -1.56
CA VAL A 24 -7.38 9.30 -1.14
C VAL A 24 -7.18 8.03 -1.97
N MET A 25 -8.27 7.36 -2.37
CA MET A 25 -8.19 6.16 -3.23
C MET A 25 -7.85 6.53 -4.67
N THR A 26 -8.37 7.65 -5.16
CA THR A 26 -7.99 8.19 -6.47
C THR A 26 -6.51 8.59 -6.49
N ASP A 27 -6.04 9.33 -5.50
CA ASP A 27 -4.65 9.75 -5.38
C ASP A 27 -3.71 8.54 -5.26
N PHE A 28 -4.09 7.54 -4.48
CA PHE A 28 -3.31 6.31 -4.36
C PHE A 28 -3.27 5.51 -5.68
N SER A 29 -4.38 5.42 -6.41
CA SER A 29 -4.42 4.78 -7.73
C SER A 29 -3.51 5.52 -8.73
N ASN A 30 -3.57 6.85 -8.76
CA ASN A 30 -2.69 7.68 -9.59
C ASN A 30 -1.22 7.50 -9.21
N TRP A 31 -0.91 7.50 -7.92
CA TRP A 31 0.42 7.26 -7.39
C TRP A 31 1.02 5.91 -7.84
N LEU A 32 0.19 4.85 -7.91
CA LEU A 32 0.58 3.54 -8.46
C LEU A 32 0.87 3.62 -9.96
N LEU A 33 0.00 4.29 -10.74
CA LEU A 33 0.18 4.45 -12.19
C LEU A 33 1.45 5.23 -12.54
N GLU A 34 1.71 6.35 -11.85
CA GLU A 34 2.92 7.15 -12.01
C GLU A 34 4.20 6.34 -11.80
N ARG A 35 4.14 5.35 -10.90
CA ARG A 35 5.24 4.44 -10.56
C ARG A 35 5.28 3.18 -11.41
N LYS A 36 4.44 3.12 -12.45
CA LYS A 36 4.33 1.98 -13.38
C LYS A 36 3.96 0.67 -12.64
N ILE A 37 3.22 0.78 -11.54
CA ILE A 37 2.68 -0.38 -10.82
C ILE A 37 1.35 -0.75 -11.47
N ASP A 38 1.40 -1.80 -12.29
CA ASP A 38 0.21 -2.37 -12.91
C ASP A 38 -0.68 -3.03 -11.85
N HIS A 39 -1.88 -2.49 -11.71
CA HIS A 39 -2.95 -2.99 -10.85
C HIS A 39 -4.26 -3.18 -11.62
N SER A 40 -4.21 -3.30 -12.96
CA SER A 40 -5.38 -3.37 -13.85
C SER A 40 -6.41 -4.44 -13.49
N LYS A 41 -5.96 -5.55 -12.88
CA LYS A 41 -6.83 -6.66 -12.46
C LYS A 41 -7.74 -6.33 -11.28
N VAL A 42 -7.44 -5.26 -10.53
CA VAL A 42 -8.16 -4.87 -9.33
C VAL A 42 -8.51 -3.38 -9.34
N ARG A 43 -9.55 -3.00 -8.62
CA ARG A 43 -9.90 -1.61 -8.35
C ARG A 43 -9.88 -1.34 -6.84
N LEU A 44 -9.40 -0.16 -6.48
CA LEU A 44 -9.46 0.37 -5.13
C LEU A 44 -10.87 0.89 -4.86
N VAL A 45 -11.44 0.52 -3.72
CA VAL A 45 -12.77 0.99 -3.30
C VAL A 45 -12.71 1.55 -1.88
N SER A 46 -13.53 2.57 -1.64
CA SER A 46 -13.66 3.22 -0.33
C SER A 46 -14.42 2.37 0.69
N ASP A 47 -15.26 1.46 0.22
CA ASP A 47 -15.98 0.48 1.03
C ASP A 47 -16.05 -0.87 0.29
N ALA A 48 -15.35 -1.87 0.81
CA ALA A 48 -15.41 -3.26 0.35
C ALA A 48 -16.65 -4.01 0.86
N GLY A 49 -17.52 -3.32 1.63
CA GLY A 49 -18.71 -3.86 2.25
C GLY A 49 -18.45 -4.44 3.64
N ASN A 50 -19.54 -4.79 4.34
CA ASN A 50 -19.51 -5.48 5.64
C ASN A 50 -18.64 -4.80 6.72
N ASN A 51 -18.56 -3.46 6.73
CA ASN A 51 -17.73 -2.69 7.67
C ASN A 51 -16.23 -3.01 7.62
N VAL A 52 -15.73 -3.55 6.49
CA VAL A 52 -14.29 -3.82 6.31
C VAL A 52 -13.53 -2.52 6.01
N GLY A 53 -14.22 -1.49 5.50
CA GLY A 53 -13.61 -0.23 5.09
C GLY A 53 -13.03 -0.32 3.69
N ARG A 54 -11.93 0.41 3.44
CA ARG A 54 -11.26 0.44 2.13
C ARG A 54 -10.75 -0.94 1.72
N GLY A 55 -10.77 -1.25 0.43
CA GLY A 55 -10.30 -2.54 -0.06
C GLY A 55 -10.05 -2.61 -1.55
N LEU A 56 -9.80 -3.85 -2.01
CA LEU A 56 -9.57 -4.19 -3.40
C LEU A 56 -10.70 -5.08 -3.90
N ILE A 57 -11.25 -4.76 -5.07
CA ILE A 57 -12.24 -5.58 -5.76
C ILE A 57 -11.65 -6.02 -7.10
N ALA A 58 -11.87 -7.27 -7.48
CA ALA A 58 -11.47 -7.79 -8.77
C ALA A 58 -12.26 -7.13 -9.91
N ASN A 59 -11.56 -6.68 -10.96
CA ASN A 59 -12.19 -6.17 -12.20
C ASN A 59 -12.47 -7.29 -13.22
N GLN A 60 -11.88 -8.46 -12.98
CA GLN A 60 -11.96 -9.63 -13.83
C GLN A 60 -11.98 -10.90 -12.97
N THR A 61 -12.26 -12.05 -13.58
CA THR A 61 -12.01 -13.34 -12.92
C THR A 61 -10.53 -13.49 -12.62
N ILE A 62 -10.20 -13.90 -11.39
CA ILE A 62 -8.84 -14.12 -10.89
C ILE A 62 -8.71 -15.61 -10.55
N GLU A 63 -7.66 -16.25 -11.05
CA GLU A 63 -7.35 -17.64 -10.74
C GLU A 63 -6.55 -17.79 -9.44
N GLU A 64 -6.64 -18.97 -8.82
CA GLU A 64 -5.85 -19.26 -7.62
C GLU A 64 -4.35 -19.21 -7.93
N GLY A 65 -3.58 -18.49 -7.12
CA GLY A 65 -2.14 -18.27 -7.33
C GLY A 65 -1.82 -17.19 -8.37
N GLU A 66 -2.82 -16.56 -8.97
CA GLU A 66 -2.60 -15.47 -9.92
C GLU A 66 -2.04 -14.23 -9.22
N LEU A 67 -0.99 -13.66 -9.81
CA LEU A 67 -0.40 -12.41 -9.33
C LEU A 67 -1.31 -11.22 -9.65
N LEU A 68 -1.68 -10.47 -8.59
CA LEU A 68 -2.52 -9.27 -8.70
C LEU A 68 -1.71 -8.04 -9.13
N PHE A 69 -0.65 -7.71 -8.40
CA PHE A 69 0.29 -6.63 -8.70
C PHE A 69 1.59 -6.84 -7.91
N LYS A 70 2.64 -6.11 -8.27
CA LYS A 70 3.95 -6.13 -7.59
C LYS A 70 4.26 -4.75 -7.04
N ILE A 71 4.70 -4.70 -5.78
CA ILE A 71 5.19 -3.47 -5.15
C ILE A 71 6.73 -3.55 -5.06
N PRO A 72 7.46 -2.68 -5.77
CA PRO A 72 8.90 -2.55 -5.60
C PRO A 72 9.28 -2.20 -4.15
N LEU A 73 10.37 -2.80 -3.64
CA LEU A 73 10.82 -2.62 -2.26
C LEU A 73 11.13 -1.16 -1.90
N GLN A 74 11.56 -0.35 -2.88
CA GLN A 74 11.82 1.07 -2.70
C GLN A 74 10.61 1.89 -2.24
N TYR A 75 9.38 1.35 -2.39
CA TYR A 75 8.16 2.00 -1.93
C TYR A 75 7.63 1.43 -0.60
N VAL A 76 8.31 0.43 -0.05
CA VAL A 76 7.93 -0.17 1.23
C VAL A 76 8.55 0.63 2.36
N ILE A 77 7.74 1.00 3.33
CA ILE A 77 8.23 1.65 4.56
C ILE A 77 8.86 0.58 5.44
N HIS A 78 10.17 0.67 5.63
CA HIS A 78 10.94 -0.22 6.50
C HIS A 78 11.63 0.56 7.60
N SER A 79 11.81 -0.08 8.75
CA SER A 79 12.41 0.53 9.94
C SER A 79 13.87 0.96 9.75
N ASP A 80 14.63 0.30 8.87
CA ASP A 80 16.00 0.71 8.53
C ASP A 80 16.04 2.09 7.84
N ALA A 81 14.95 2.55 7.22
CA ALA A 81 14.88 3.90 6.65
C ALA A 81 15.06 4.97 7.74
N VAL A 82 14.63 4.68 8.97
CA VAL A 82 14.76 5.62 10.11
C VAL A 82 16.20 5.89 10.47
N ARG A 83 17.06 4.87 10.40
CA ARG A 83 18.49 4.98 10.74
C ARG A 83 19.25 5.84 9.73
N HIS A 84 18.83 5.77 8.47
CA HIS A 84 19.43 6.53 7.36
C HIS A 84 18.72 7.87 7.10
N HIS A 85 17.63 8.16 7.81
CA HIS A 85 16.88 9.41 7.65
C HIS A 85 17.69 10.61 8.17
N PRO A 86 17.80 11.73 7.42
CA PRO A 86 18.65 12.87 7.77
C PRO A 86 18.32 13.52 9.12
N VAL A 87 17.05 13.42 9.53
CA VAL A 87 16.57 13.93 10.83
C VAL A 87 16.41 12.81 11.85
N LEU A 88 15.77 11.69 11.47
CA LEU A 88 15.38 10.66 12.43
C LEU A 88 16.54 9.76 12.82
N GLY A 89 17.55 9.61 11.94
CA GLY A 89 18.76 8.84 12.25
C GLY A 89 19.50 9.38 13.47
N LYS A 90 19.45 10.71 13.67
CA LYS A 90 20.04 11.39 14.84
C LYS A 90 19.39 10.98 16.16
N VAL A 91 18.10 10.60 16.13
CA VAL A 91 17.33 10.18 17.31
C VAL A 91 17.02 8.68 17.32
N ALA A 92 17.43 7.92 16.30
CA ALA A 92 17.13 6.49 16.18
C ALA A 92 17.73 5.63 17.32
N HIS A 93 18.80 6.10 17.95
CA HIS A 93 19.40 5.46 19.12
C HIS A 93 18.59 5.68 20.41
N LEU A 94 17.70 6.67 20.44
CA LEU A 94 16.81 6.97 21.57
C LEU A 94 15.53 6.13 21.55
N ILE A 95 15.28 5.39 20.47
CA ILE A 95 14.10 4.52 20.35
C ILE A 95 14.24 3.39 21.38
N PRO A 96 13.38 3.35 22.41
CA PRO A 96 13.49 2.37 23.48
C PRO A 96 13.02 0.99 23.00
N GLY A 97 13.46 -0.04 23.71
CA GLY A 97 13.08 -1.43 23.45
C GLY A 97 14.07 -2.19 22.56
N GLU A 98 13.80 -3.47 22.38
CA GLU A 98 14.62 -4.41 21.61
C GLU A 98 13.77 -5.21 20.63
N GLY A 99 14.40 -5.78 19.60
CA GLY A 99 13.74 -6.60 18.60
C GLY A 99 12.54 -5.91 17.94
N MET A 100 11.43 -6.64 17.78
CA MET A 100 10.22 -6.16 17.11
C MET A 100 9.64 -4.87 17.69
N ASN A 101 9.75 -4.65 18.99
CA ASN A 101 9.21 -3.44 19.63
C ASN A 101 9.97 -2.21 19.13
N ARG A 102 11.29 -2.31 19.02
CA ARG A 102 12.12 -1.22 18.50
C ARG A 102 11.84 -0.94 17.03
N GLU A 103 11.69 -1.98 16.22
CA GLU A 103 11.38 -1.84 14.79
C GLU A 103 9.98 -1.21 14.57
N THR A 104 8.99 -1.61 15.37
CA THR A 104 7.63 -1.02 15.33
C THR A 104 7.65 0.45 15.71
N MET A 105 8.37 0.81 16.79
CA MET A 105 8.50 2.21 17.21
C MET A 105 9.26 3.05 16.18
N ALA A 106 10.26 2.48 15.50
CA ALA A 106 10.94 3.15 14.40
C ALA A 106 9.97 3.46 13.25
N ILE A 107 9.19 2.48 12.80
CA ILE A 107 8.18 2.69 11.76
C ILE A 107 7.15 3.74 12.19
N ALA A 108 6.65 3.67 13.43
CA ALA A 108 5.72 4.65 13.96
C ALA A 108 6.31 6.07 13.96
N LEU A 109 7.58 6.23 14.35
CA LEU A 109 8.28 7.51 14.34
C LEU A 109 8.42 8.07 12.92
N LEU A 110 8.75 7.22 11.94
CA LEU A 110 8.82 7.60 10.53
C LEU A 110 7.46 8.08 10.02
N LEU A 111 6.40 7.31 10.29
CA LEU A 111 5.05 7.67 9.88
C LEU A 111 4.58 8.98 10.51
N MET A 112 4.87 9.20 11.80
CA MET A 112 4.56 10.48 12.47
C MET A 112 5.33 11.64 11.85
N TYR A 113 6.61 11.46 11.56
CA TYR A 113 7.44 12.50 10.94
C TYR A 113 6.92 12.89 9.55
N GLU A 114 6.67 11.92 8.67
CA GLU A 114 6.13 12.17 7.33
C GLU A 114 4.72 12.78 7.40
N SER A 115 3.89 12.35 8.35
CA SER A 115 2.53 12.90 8.55
C SER A 115 2.54 14.34 9.06
N CYS A 116 3.55 14.73 9.84
CA CYS A 116 3.71 16.09 10.34
C CYS A 116 4.29 17.05 9.31
N LEU A 117 4.98 16.56 8.28
CA LEU A 117 5.61 17.41 7.28
C LEU A 117 4.63 17.95 6.23
N GLY A 118 3.62 17.18 5.80
CA GLY A 118 2.56 17.60 4.85
C GLY A 118 3.06 18.14 3.49
N GLU A 119 2.66 17.52 2.37
CA GLU A 119 3.01 17.85 0.95
C GLU A 119 4.51 17.98 0.57
N ASP A 120 5.42 18.27 1.50
CA ASP A 120 6.88 18.40 1.31
C ASP A 120 7.66 17.17 1.85
N ALA A 121 6.98 16.04 2.04
CA ALA A 121 7.56 14.88 2.72
C ALA A 121 8.56 14.12 1.80
N PRO A 122 9.83 13.90 2.25
CA PRO A 122 10.93 13.38 1.44
C PRO A 122 10.88 11.85 1.23
N ALA A 123 9.71 11.21 1.31
CA ALA A 123 9.54 9.82 0.91
C ALA A 123 9.83 9.56 -0.59
N ALA A 124 9.92 10.62 -1.41
CA ALA A 124 10.45 10.55 -2.78
C ALA A 124 11.99 10.65 -2.84
N ALA A 125 12.64 11.38 -1.93
CA ALA A 125 14.08 11.63 -1.98
C ALA A 125 14.93 10.46 -1.47
N ALA A 126 14.38 9.60 -0.60
CA ALA A 126 15.07 8.40 -0.14
C ALA A 126 15.17 7.30 -1.22
N ALA A 127 14.30 7.30 -2.23
CA ALA A 127 14.38 6.40 -3.37
C ALA A 127 15.42 6.84 -4.43
N ASP A 128 15.79 8.12 -4.47
CA ASP A 128 16.80 8.65 -5.40
C ASP A 128 18.24 8.51 -4.87
N ALA A 129 18.44 8.34 -3.56
CA ALA A 129 19.78 8.25 -2.98
C ALA A 129 20.47 6.88 -3.18
N ASP A 130 19.71 5.82 -3.45
CA ASP A 130 20.26 4.46 -3.66
C ASP A 130 20.57 4.14 -5.14
N ALA A 131 20.19 5.03 -6.07
CA ALA A 131 20.53 4.90 -7.49
C ALA A 131 21.97 5.39 -7.83
N ALA A 132 22.73 5.88 -6.85
CA ALA A 132 24.04 6.49 -7.03
C ALA A 132 25.20 5.72 -6.39
N ALA A 133 25.09 4.40 -6.23
CA ALA A 133 26.24 3.56 -5.91
C ALA A 133 27.10 3.33 -7.18
N PRO A 134 28.38 3.73 -7.21
CA PRO A 134 29.25 3.45 -8.35
C PRO A 134 29.52 1.93 -8.46
N ALA A 135 29.43 1.41 -9.69
CA ALA A 135 29.72 0.02 -10.01
C ALA A 135 31.11 -0.40 -9.48
N PRO A 136 31.28 -1.64 -9.00
CA PRO A 136 32.59 -2.13 -8.58
C PRO A 136 33.53 -2.15 -9.78
N ALA A 137 34.72 -1.56 -9.62
CA ALA A 137 35.79 -1.63 -10.60
C ALA A 137 36.30 -3.08 -10.69
N ASP A 138 36.52 -3.55 -11.93
CA ASP A 138 37.07 -4.87 -12.29
C ASP A 138 38.39 -5.21 -11.57
#